data_AF-A0A955CCV2-F1
#
_entry.id   AF-A0A955CCV2-F1
#
_cell.length_a   1.000
_cell.length_b   1.000
_cell.length_c   1.000
_cell.angle_alpha   90.00
_cell.angle_beta   90.00
_cell.angle_gamma   90.00
#
_symmetry.space_group_name_H-M   'P 1'
#
loop_
_entity.id
_entity.type
_entity.pdbx_description
1 polymer ?
#
loop_
_entity_poly.entity_id
_entity_poly.type
_entity_poly.pdbx_seq_one_letter_code
_entity_poly.pdbx_strand_id
1 'polypeptide(L)'
;MKRFAALYRALDETTKTSRKVAALCDYFRDCAPLDGAWAAFFLGGRRLKRIVPHATLRSEAAVAASVGDWLFDECYEAVGDLAETIALLLPEGVAAEDRALSYWVENRIQPLASMTDAERRCELRRAWQELGTSERFLFNKLVTGSFRVGVSQRLVTR
;
A
#
# COMPACT_ATOMS: atom_id res chain seq x y z
N MET A 1 -8.42 -1.79 -4.86
CA MET A 1 -7.03 -1.45 -4.56
C MET A 1 -6.23 -1.58 -5.84
N LYS A 2 -6.48 -2.64 -6.63
CA LYS A 2 -6.03 -2.82 -8.02
C LYS A 2 -5.91 -1.54 -8.84
N ARG A 3 -6.99 -0.76 -8.98
CA ARG A 3 -6.97 0.51 -9.74
C ARG A 3 -5.94 1.50 -9.21
N PHE A 4 -5.86 1.67 -7.89
CA PHE A 4 -4.91 2.59 -7.26
C PHE A 4 -3.47 2.05 -7.33
N ALA A 5 -3.27 0.74 -7.23
CA ALA A 5 -1.99 0.07 -7.46
C ALA A 5 -1.50 0.24 -8.90
N ALA A 6 -2.39 0.10 -9.89
CA ALA A 6 -2.09 0.36 -11.29
C ALA A 6 -1.72 1.84 -11.52
N LEU A 7 -2.47 2.77 -10.92
CA LEU A 7 -2.12 4.20 -10.98
C LEU A 7 -0.73 4.45 -10.37
N TYR A 8 -0.45 3.92 -9.17
CA TYR A 8 0.84 4.10 -8.53
C TYR A 8 1.98 3.65 -9.42
N ARG A 9 1.88 2.43 -9.99
CA ARG A 9 2.90 1.90 -10.91
C ARG A 9 3.07 2.78 -12.14
N ALA A 10 1.98 3.19 -12.77
CA ALA A 10 2.03 4.07 -13.95
C ALA A 10 2.71 5.41 -13.65
N LEU A 11 2.59 5.92 -12.41
CA LEU A 11 3.23 7.15 -11.96
C LEU A 11 4.71 6.95 -11.60
N ASP A 12 5.06 5.80 -11.03
CA ASP A 12 6.42 5.48 -10.57
C ASP A 12 7.34 5.07 -11.74
N GLU A 13 6.82 4.31 -12.70
CA GLU A 13 7.55 3.79 -13.87
C GLU A 13 7.85 4.87 -14.94
N THR A 14 7.48 6.14 -14.71
CA THR A 14 7.68 7.23 -15.69
C THR A 14 8.25 8.49 -15.06
N THR A 15 9.16 9.15 -15.78
CA THR A 15 9.63 10.50 -15.46
C THR A 15 8.90 11.58 -16.27
N LYS A 16 8.13 11.20 -17.30
CA LYS A 16 7.45 12.15 -18.20
C LYS A 16 6.18 12.72 -17.55
N THR A 17 6.16 14.03 -17.33
CA THR A 17 5.00 14.74 -16.75
C THR A 17 3.69 14.51 -17.52
N SER A 18 3.73 14.49 -18.85
CA SER A 18 2.53 14.26 -19.68
C SER A 18 1.90 12.88 -19.44
N ARG A 19 2.73 11.83 -19.28
CA ARG A 19 2.25 10.48 -18.95
C ARG A 19 1.66 10.42 -17.54
N LYS A 20 2.24 11.13 -16.58
CA LYS A 20 1.68 11.24 -15.22
C LYS A 20 0.31 11.91 -15.24
N VAL A 21 0.16 13.02 -15.96
CA VAL A 21 -1.13 13.71 -16.12
C VAL A 21 -2.15 12.77 -16.76
N ALA A 22 -1.80 12.07 -17.84
CA ALA A 22 -2.71 11.13 -18.49
C ALA A 22 -3.20 10.04 -17.51
N ALA A 23 -2.29 9.40 -16.77
CA ALA A 23 -2.64 8.39 -15.77
C ALA A 23 -3.55 8.93 -14.66
N LEU A 24 -3.29 10.16 -14.18
CA LEU A 24 -4.16 10.83 -13.20
C LEU A 24 -5.55 11.10 -13.77
N CYS A 25 -5.64 11.67 -14.98
CA CYS A 25 -6.91 11.94 -15.64
C CYS A 25 -7.72 10.66 -15.84
N ASP A 26 -7.09 9.60 -16.33
CA ASP A 26 -7.75 8.31 -16.56
C ASP A 26 -8.24 7.69 -15.25
N TYR A 27 -7.46 7.78 -14.17
CA TYR A 27 -7.90 7.32 -12.86
C TYR A 27 -9.11 8.11 -12.34
N PHE A 28 -9.01 9.44 -12.33
CA PHE A 28 -10.03 10.31 -11.73
C PHE A 28 -11.33 10.39 -12.55
N ARG A 29 -11.28 10.14 -13.86
CA ARG A 29 -12.47 10.12 -14.73
C ARG A 29 -13.49 9.07 -14.28
N ASP A 30 -13.00 7.88 -13.93
CA ASP A 30 -13.87 6.71 -13.72
C ASP A 30 -13.93 6.26 -12.25
N CYS A 31 -13.24 6.95 -11.33
CA CYS A 31 -13.25 6.58 -9.90
C CYS A 31 -14.51 7.10 -9.20
N ALA A 32 -14.98 6.35 -8.19
CA ALA A 32 -16.02 6.86 -7.30
C ALA A 32 -15.51 8.08 -6.52
N PRO A 33 -16.35 9.07 -6.19
CA PRO A 33 -15.89 10.31 -5.54
C PRO A 33 -15.08 10.09 -4.26
N LEU A 34 -15.48 9.13 -3.42
CA LEU A 34 -14.77 8.81 -2.19
C LEU A 34 -13.39 8.18 -2.45
N ASP A 35 -13.29 7.35 -3.47
CA ASP A 35 -12.04 6.73 -3.90
C ASP A 35 -11.07 7.79 -4.46
N GLY A 36 -11.60 8.72 -5.25
CA GLY A 36 -10.88 9.89 -5.75
C GLY A 36 -10.39 10.80 -4.62
N ALA A 37 -11.22 11.04 -3.59
CA ALA A 37 -10.82 11.85 -2.43
C ALA A 37 -9.60 11.24 -1.71
N TRP A 38 -9.61 9.92 -1.47
CA TRP A 38 -8.47 9.21 -0.88
C TRP A 38 -7.24 9.21 -1.78
N ALA A 39 -7.41 8.97 -3.08
CA ALA A 39 -6.30 9.02 -4.03
C ALA A 39 -5.67 10.41 -4.07
N ALA A 40 -6.46 11.48 -4.18
CA ALA A 40 -5.98 12.86 -4.15
C ALA A 40 -5.32 13.22 -2.81
N PHE A 41 -5.81 12.66 -1.70
CA PHE A 41 -5.18 12.80 -0.38
C PHE A 41 -3.75 12.27 -0.39
N PHE A 42 -3.54 11.01 -0.80
CA PHE A 42 -2.21 10.38 -0.79
C PHE A 42 -1.27 10.94 -1.85
N LEU A 43 -1.76 11.13 -3.08
CA LEU A 43 -0.97 11.68 -4.20
C LEU A 43 -0.58 13.14 -3.96
N GLY A 44 -1.36 13.88 -3.17
CA GLY A 44 -1.03 15.22 -2.69
C GLY A 44 0.07 15.24 -1.61
N GLY A 45 0.63 14.09 -1.24
CA GLY A 45 1.69 13.97 -0.23
C GLY A 45 1.19 13.90 1.21
N ARG A 46 -0.14 13.88 1.43
CA ARG A 46 -0.70 13.65 2.77
C ARG A 46 -0.63 12.16 3.10
N ARG A 47 -0.52 11.84 4.38
CA ARG A 47 -0.39 10.47 4.88
C ARG A 47 -1.22 10.28 6.13
N LEU A 48 -1.66 9.04 6.35
CA LEU A 48 -2.18 8.64 7.65
C LEU A 48 -1.01 8.65 8.66
N LYS A 49 -1.28 9.06 9.90
CA LYS A 49 -0.30 8.94 10.98
C LYS A 49 0.04 7.45 11.12
N ARG A 50 1.33 7.12 11.16
CA ARG A 50 1.84 5.74 11.23
C ARG A 50 0.97 4.89 12.16
N ILE A 51 0.29 3.91 11.57
CA ILE A 51 -0.71 3.08 12.25
C ILE A 51 -0.05 1.81 12.78
N VAL A 52 0.86 1.25 12.00
CA VAL A 52 1.59 0.03 12.34
C VAL A 52 3.08 0.34 12.46
N PRO A 53 3.73 0.01 13.59
CA PRO A 53 5.17 0.13 13.73
C PRO A 53 5.91 -0.79 12.74
N HIS A 54 7.07 -0.33 12.27
CA HIS A 54 7.93 -1.08 11.35
C HIS A 54 8.33 -2.45 11.92
N ALA A 55 8.67 -2.51 13.21
CA ALA A 55 9.07 -3.74 13.89
C ALA A 55 7.95 -4.79 13.89
N THR A 56 6.71 -4.38 14.15
CA THR A 56 5.55 -5.28 14.10
C THR A 56 5.33 -5.78 12.67
N LEU A 57 5.37 -4.89 11.68
CA LEU A 57 5.16 -5.30 10.28
C LEU A 57 6.23 -6.29 9.80
N ARG A 58 7.50 -6.05 10.16
CA ARG A 58 8.61 -6.98 9.93
C ARG A 58 8.37 -8.33 10.59
N SER A 59 8.12 -8.36 11.90
CA SER A 59 7.98 -9.63 12.65
C SER A 59 6.81 -10.46 12.11
N GLU A 60 5.68 -9.81 11.82
CA GLU A 60 4.53 -10.50 11.26
C GLU A 60 4.79 -11.04 9.86
N ALA A 61 5.55 -10.32 9.04
CA ALA A 61 5.88 -10.77 7.70
C ALA A 61 6.85 -11.95 7.70
N ALA A 62 7.85 -11.96 8.58
CA ALA A 62 8.76 -13.11 8.72
C ALA A 62 7.98 -14.38 9.11
N VAL A 63 7.06 -14.26 10.07
CA VAL A 63 6.16 -15.36 10.47
C VAL A 63 5.27 -15.79 9.31
N ALA A 64 4.63 -14.86 8.62
CA ALA A 64 3.72 -15.17 7.51
C ALA A 64 4.45 -15.78 6.30
N ALA A 65 5.72 -15.43 6.09
CA ALA A 65 6.59 -16.02 5.06
C ALA A 65 7.20 -17.36 5.48
N SER A 66 7.07 -17.76 6.74
CA SER A 66 7.76 -18.94 7.31
C SER A 66 9.28 -18.90 7.12
N VAL A 67 9.89 -17.71 7.27
CA VAL A 67 11.35 -17.53 7.20
C VAL A 67 11.91 -17.10 8.56
N GLY A 68 13.17 -17.45 8.82
CA GLY A 68 13.89 -16.95 9.99
C GLY A 68 14.24 -15.47 9.87
N ASP A 69 14.45 -14.78 11.00
CA ASP A 69 14.76 -13.35 11.05
C ASP A 69 15.98 -12.97 10.20
N TRP A 70 17.02 -13.81 10.21
CA TRP A 70 18.23 -13.57 9.42
C TRP A 70 17.94 -13.53 7.92
N LEU A 71 17.10 -14.42 7.41
CA LEU A 71 16.78 -14.47 5.98
C LEU A 71 15.88 -13.29 5.59
N PHE A 72 14.97 -12.90 6.48
CA PHE A 72 14.18 -11.69 6.26
C PHE A 72 15.08 -10.45 6.15
N ASP A 73 16.08 -10.32 7.03
CA ASP A 73 17.01 -9.21 7.03
C ASP A 73 17.85 -9.17 5.75
N GLU A 74 18.37 -10.30 5.27
CA GLU A 74 19.06 -10.41 3.99
C GLU A 74 18.16 -9.97 2.81
N CYS A 75 16.90 -10.41 2.79
CA CYS A 75 15.94 -9.95 1.78
C CYS A 75 15.68 -8.45 1.86
N TYR A 76 15.54 -7.91 3.07
CA TYR A 76 15.34 -6.48 3.28
C TYR A 76 16.55 -5.65 2.86
N GLU A 77 17.77 -6.10 3.14
CA GLU A 77 19.00 -5.43 2.71
C GLU A 77 19.13 -5.41 1.18
N ALA A 78 18.77 -6.51 0.52
CA ALA A 78 18.79 -6.59 -0.94
C ALA A 78 17.76 -5.67 -1.62
N VAL A 79 16.57 -5.50 -1.02
CA VAL A 79 15.46 -4.71 -1.59
C VAL A 79 15.53 -3.24 -1.18
N GLY A 80 15.91 -2.95 0.07
CA GLY A 80 16.00 -1.59 0.64
C GLY A 80 14.65 -0.96 1.05
N ASP A 81 13.53 -1.68 0.90
CA ASP A 81 12.21 -1.22 1.30
C ASP A 81 11.37 -2.33 1.95
N LEU A 82 10.84 -2.06 3.15
CA LEU A 82 10.09 -3.06 3.91
C LEU A 82 8.78 -3.44 3.20
N ALA A 83 8.05 -2.46 2.65
CA ALA A 83 6.78 -2.73 2.02
C ALA A 83 6.96 -3.62 0.78
N GLU A 84 8.03 -3.39 0.01
CA GLU A 84 8.41 -4.20 -1.14
C GLU A 84 8.92 -5.58 -0.74
N THR A 85 9.78 -5.65 0.27
CA THR A 85 10.27 -6.93 0.82
C THR A 85 9.11 -7.84 1.20
N ILE A 86 8.13 -7.32 1.95
CA ILE A 86 6.95 -8.08 2.36
C ILE A 86 6.08 -8.45 1.16
N ALA A 87 5.94 -7.55 0.18
CA ALA A 87 5.16 -7.81 -1.03
C ALA A 87 5.73 -8.99 -1.83
N LEU A 88 7.05 -9.05 -1.97
CA LEU A 88 7.77 -10.08 -2.73
C LEU A 88 7.91 -11.40 -1.98
N LEU A 89 8.11 -11.35 -0.66
CA LEU A 89 8.40 -12.53 0.14
C LEU A 89 7.15 -13.38 0.45
N LEU A 90 6.00 -12.73 0.64
CA LEU A 90 4.76 -13.41 0.97
C LEU A 90 4.13 -14.05 -0.28
N PRO A 91 3.53 -15.25 -0.17
CA PRO A 91 2.89 -15.93 -1.30
C PRO A 91 1.77 -15.07 -1.90
N GLU A 92 1.37 -15.32 -3.14
CA GLU A 92 0.26 -14.60 -3.77
C GLU A 92 -1.02 -14.73 -2.93
N GLY A 93 -1.68 -13.60 -2.70
CA GLY A 93 -2.96 -13.59 -2.02
C GLY A 93 -4.04 -14.26 -2.87
N VAL A 94 -4.96 -14.96 -2.21
CA VAL A 94 -6.17 -15.48 -2.86
C VAL A 94 -7.12 -14.30 -2.99
N ALA A 95 -7.11 -13.65 -4.16
CA ALA A 95 -7.91 -12.46 -4.41
C ALA A 95 -9.40 -12.78 -4.25
N ALA A 96 -9.97 -12.46 -3.09
CA ALA A 96 -11.38 -12.72 -2.81
C ALA A 96 -12.27 -11.78 -3.66
N GLU A 97 -12.00 -10.47 -3.64
CA GLU A 97 -12.83 -9.46 -4.30
C GLU A 97 -12.02 -8.18 -4.64
N ASP A 98 -12.30 -7.54 -5.79
CA ASP A 98 -11.69 -6.25 -6.14
C ASP A 98 -12.37 -5.09 -5.41
N ARG A 99 -11.96 -4.86 -4.16
CA ARG A 99 -12.48 -3.77 -3.31
C ARG A 99 -11.71 -2.46 -3.54
N ALA A 100 -12.40 -1.33 -3.70
CA ALA A 100 -11.82 -0.01 -3.97
C ALA A 100 -10.82 0.50 -2.89
N LEU A 101 -9.99 1.51 -3.19
CA LEU A 101 -9.04 2.10 -2.22
C LEU A 101 -9.78 2.62 -0.99
N SER A 102 -10.90 3.32 -1.16
CA SER A 102 -11.70 3.84 -0.04
C SER A 102 -12.10 2.75 0.96
N TYR A 103 -12.53 1.58 0.46
CA TYR A 103 -12.86 0.43 1.30
C TYR A 103 -11.67 0.01 2.16
N TRP A 104 -10.49 -0.16 1.55
CA TRP A 104 -9.28 -0.54 2.28
C TRP A 104 -8.88 0.51 3.32
N VAL A 105 -8.98 1.80 2.97
CA VAL A 105 -8.62 2.86 3.92
C VAL A 105 -9.55 2.87 5.12
N GLU A 106 -10.86 2.91 4.91
CA GLU A 106 -11.85 3.13 5.97
C GLU A 106 -12.16 1.87 6.78
N ASN A 107 -12.15 0.70 6.14
CA ASN A 107 -12.58 -0.55 6.79
C ASN A 107 -11.42 -1.44 7.23
N ARG A 108 -10.22 -1.25 6.66
CA ARG A 108 -9.08 -2.16 6.89
C ARG A 108 -7.87 -1.46 7.48
N ILE A 109 -7.57 -0.23 7.06
CA ILE A 109 -6.37 0.50 7.47
C ILE A 109 -6.63 1.37 8.71
N GLN A 110 -7.62 2.27 8.66
CA GLN A 110 -7.94 3.15 9.79
C GLN A 110 -8.29 2.39 11.09
N PRO A 111 -9.07 1.30 11.05
CA PRO A 111 -9.42 0.56 12.27
C PRO A 111 -8.22 -0.07 13.01
N LEU A 112 -7.11 -0.34 12.31
CA LEU A 112 -5.89 -0.88 12.93
C LEU A 112 -5.34 0.02 14.04
N ALA A 113 -5.62 1.32 14.00
CA ALA A 113 -5.17 2.29 14.99
C ALA A 113 -5.82 2.10 16.37
N SER A 114 -7.05 1.58 16.40
CA SER A 114 -7.81 1.32 17.64
C SER A 114 -7.76 -0.13 18.11
N MET A 115 -7.24 -1.04 17.28
CA MET A 115 -7.12 -2.46 17.62
C MET A 115 -6.02 -2.71 18.66
N THR A 116 -6.22 -3.75 19.47
CA THR A 116 -5.15 -4.35 20.28
C THR A 116 -4.06 -4.93 19.38
N ASP A 117 -2.87 -5.17 19.92
CA ASP A 117 -1.77 -5.73 19.14
C ASP A 117 -2.10 -7.12 18.57
N ALA A 118 -2.85 -7.95 19.29
CA ALA A 118 -3.26 -9.26 18.81
C ALA A 118 -4.22 -9.18 17.63
N GLU A 119 -5.25 -8.33 17.72
CA GLU A 119 -6.21 -8.08 16.64
C GLU A 119 -5.52 -7.48 15.41
N ARG A 120 -4.64 -6.48 15.64
CA ARG A 120 -3.88 -5.82 14.57
C ARG A 120 -3.03 -6.81 13.79
N ARG A 121 -2.31 -7.72 14.47
CA ARG A 121 -1.53 -8.78 13.82
C ARG A 121 -2.40 -9.72 12.99
N CYS A 122 -3.56 -10.11 13.53
CA CYS A 122 -4.52 -10.96 12.84
C CYS A 122 -5.01 -10.29 11.55
N GLU A 123 -5.40 -9.02 11.65
CA GLU A 123 -5.92 -8.24 10.54
C GLU A 123 -4.87 -7.98 9.45
N LEU A 124 -3.61 -7.72 9.83
CA LEU A 124 -2.50 -7.58 8.88
C LEU A 124 -2.31 -8.85 8.04
N ARG A 125 -2.27 -10.02 8.69
CA ARG A 125 -2.11 -11.31 8.00
C ARG A 125 -3.29 -11.60 7.09
N ARG A 126 -4.51 -11.30 7.55
CA ARG A 126 -5.72 -11.42 6.74
C ARG A 126 -5.67 -10.53 5.50
N ALA A 127 -5.30 -9.25 5.66
CA ALA A 127 -5.15 -8.32 4.55
C ALA A 127 -4.12 -8.84 3.52
N TRP A 128 -2.97 -9.35 3.97
CA TRP A 128 -1.96 -9.90 3.06
C TRP A 128 -2.43 -11.12 2.28
N GLN A 129 -3.25 -11.99 2.89
CA GLN A 129 -3.83 -13.15 2.22
C GLN A 129 -4.85 -12.78 1.15
N GLU A 130 -5.50 -11.62 1.26
CA GLU A 130 -6.51 -11.15 0.30
C GLU A 130 -5.90 -10.31 -0.85
N LEU A 131 -4.75 -9.67 -0.62
CA LEU A 131 -4.12 -8.73 -1.54
C LEU A 131 -3.07 -9.40 -2.44
N GLY A 132 -3.08 -9.04 -3.73
CA GLY A 132 -1.99 -9.36 -4.65
C GLY A 132 -0.74 -8.52 -4.37
N THR A 133 0.39 -8.88 -4.98
CA THR A 133 1.72 -8.30 -4.72
C THR A 133 1.75 -6.77 -4.77
N SER A 134 1.28 -6.16 -5.87
CA SER A 134 1.30 -4.69 -6.02
C SER A 134 0.37 -3.97 -5.02
N GLU A 135 -0.73 -4.60 -4.63
CA GLU A 135 -1.66 -4.03 -3.68
C GLU A 135 -1.15 -4.17 -2.25
N ARG A 136 -0.50 -5.29 -1.93
CA ARG A 136 0.16 -5.56 -0.66
C ARG A 136 1.27 -4.56 -0.41
N PHE A 137 2.08 -4.28 -1.43
CA PHE A 137 3.08 -3.22 -1.40
C PHE A 137 2.45 -1.87 -1.00
N LEU A 138 1.37 -1.46 -1.67
CA LEU A 138 0.70 -0.21 -1.33
C LEU A 138 0.09 -0.22 0.05
N PHE A 139 -0.62 -1.28 0.43
CA PHE A 139 -1.19 -1.42 1.76
C PHE A 139 -0.11 -1.22 2.84
N ASN A 140 1.05 -1.87 2.68
CA ASN A 140 2.18 -1.73 3.60
C ASN A 140 2.73 -0.29 3.64
N LYS A 141 2.82 0.40 2.50
CA LYS A 141 3.20 1.83 2.45
C LYS A 141 2.20 2.72 3.18
N LEU A 142 0.91 2.43 3.08
CA LEU A 142 -0.16 3.21 3.69
C LEU A 142 -0.19 3.03 5.21
N VAL A 143 -0.14 1.79 5.71
CA VAL A 143 -0.17 1.52 7.16
C VAL A 143 1.08 2.02 7.91
N THR A 144 2.22 2.07 7.22
CA THR A 144 3.47 2.60 7.78
C THR A 144 3.61 4.12 7.61
N GLY A 145 2.77 4.76 6.80
CA GLY A 145 2.85 6.19 6.49
C GLY A 145 4.10 6.56 5.69
N SER A 146 4.68 5.59 4.97
CA SER A 146 5.86 5.73 4.12
C SER A 146 5.51 5.98 2.65
N PHE A 147 4.22 6.01 2.31
CA PHE A 147 3.73 6.25 0.96
C PHE A 147 4.29 7.54 0.37
N ARG A 148 4.96 7.38 -0.78
CA ARG A 148 5.44 8.46 -1.65
C ARG A 148 5.38 7.96 -3.09
N VAL A 149 5.05 8.87 -3.99
CA VAL A 149 5.13 8.67 -5.44
C VAL A 149 5.58 9.99 -6.05
N GLY A 150 6.34 9.96 -7.15
CA GLY A 150 6.94 11.14 -7.78
C GLY A 150 5.95 12.11 -8.43
N VAL A 151 4.90 12.51 -7.72
CA VAL A 151 3.83 13.43 -8.14
C VAL A 151 3.74 14.53 -7.10
N SER A 152 3.78 15.79 -7.53
CA SER A 152 3.58 16.94 -6.66
C SER A 152 2.09 17.24 -6.49
N GLN A 153 1.70 17.88 -5.40
CA GLN A 153 0.32 18.35 -5.20
C GLN A 153 -0.17 19.20 -6.39
N ARG A 154 0.69 20.05 -6.94
CA ARG A 154 0.38 20.87 -8.13
C ARG A 154 0.04 20.03 -9.35
N LEU A 155 0.66 18.86 -9.50
CA LEU A 155 0.39 17.96 -10.62
C LEU A 155 -0.95 17.24 -10.46
N VAL A 156 -1.37 16.96 -9.22
CA VAL A 156 -2.67 16.36 -8.91
C VAL A 156 -3.83 17.33 -9.19
N THR A 157 -3.63 18.62 -8.94
CA THR A 157 -4.68 19.65 -9.08
C THR A 157 -4.68 20.37 -10.43
N ARG A 158 -3.90 19.90 -11.41
CA ARG A 158 -3.79 20.52 -12.74
C ARG A 158 -4.90 20.06 -13.66
#